data_AF-A0A316L007-F1
#
_entry.id   AF-A0A316L007-F1
#
_cell.length_a   1.000
_cell.length_b   1.000
_cell.length_c   1.000
_cell.angle_alpha   90.00
_cell.angle_beta   90.00
_cell.angle_gamma   90.00
#
_symmetry.space_group_name_H-M   'P 1'
#
loop_
_entity.id
_entity.type
_entity.pdbx_description
1 polymer ?
#
loop_
_entity_poly.entity_id
_entity_poly.type
_entity_poly.pdbx_seq_one_letter_code
_entity_poly.pdbx_strand_id
1 'polypeptide(L)'
;MRLGYICSSCNKQNYIKDKAETRPDLQMKTGKDELQVNCDSCGKMDKKHINNINAVVDNRIIMAGVFLSLIVTLVLWNYYGAIASISFVIPLLVWISENKALSGFNKYTIRRK
;
A
#
# COMPACT_ATOMS: atom_id res chain seq x y z
N MET A 1 1.08 -2.79 0.79
CA MET A 1 0.77 -1.35 0.60
C MET A 1 1.70 -0.67 -0.42
N ARG A 2 1.28 0.47 -0.98
CA ARG A 2 2.09 1.34 -1.87
C ARG A 2 2.08 2.78 -1.38
N LEU A 3 3.15 3.51 -1.64
CA LEU A 3 3.25 4.92 -1.31
C LEU A 3 2.81 5.76 -2.51
N GLY A 4 1.86 6.66 -2.29
CA GLY A 4 1.25 7.49 -3.32
C GLY A 4 1.19 8.96 -2.93
N TYR A 5 1.12 9.81 -3.94
CA TYR A 5 1.01 11.25 -3.79
C TYR A 5 0.11 11.84 -4.88
N ILE A 6 -0.44 13.02 -4.61
CA ILE A 6 -1.20 13.78 -5.59
C ILE A 6 -0.24 14.77 -6.25
N CYS A 7 -0.12 14.72 -7.59
CA CYS A 7 0.72 15.65 -8.34
C CYS A 7 0.12 17.06 -8.30
N SER A 8 0.94 18.07 -8.00
CA SER A 8 0.55 19.48 -7.94
C SER A 8 0.10 20.05 -9.29
N SER A 9 0.59 19.47 -10.39
CA SER A 9 0.32 19.97 -11.74
C SER A 9 -0.95 19.42 -12.37
N CYS A 10 -1.22 18.12 -12.22
CA CYS A 10 -2.36 17.46 -12.88
C CYS A 10 -3.41 16.93 -11.90
N ASN A 11 -3.18 17.06 -10.58
CA ASN A 11 -4.05 16.55 -9.52
C ASN A 11 -4.37 15.05 -9.61
N LYS A 12 -3.60 14.28 -10.40
CA LYS A 12 -3.71 12.83 -10.49
C LYS A 12 -2.87 12.16 -9.41
N GLN A 13 -3.38 11.04 -8.92
CA GLN A 13 -2.66 10.17 -8.00
C GLN A 13 -1.54 9.44 -8.74
N ASN A 14 -0.34 9.51 -8.18
CA ASN A 14 0.85 8.82 -8.68
C ASN A 14 1.50 8.04 -7.53
N TYR A 15 2.42 7.15 -7.87
CA TYR A 15 3.09 6.28 -6.90
C TYR A 15 4.58 6.52 -6.90
N ILE A 16 5.20 6.44 -5.73
CA ILE A 16 6.66 6.46 -5.63
C ILE A 16 7.21 5.04 -5.70
N LYS A 17 8.43 4.89 -6.22
CA LYS A 17 9.11 3.60 -6.31
C LYS A 17 9.63 3.12 -4.96
N ASP A 18 9.88 4.05 -4.05
CA ASP A 18 10.37 3.73 -2.71
C ASP A 18 9.34 3.00 -1.87
N LYS A 19 9.86 2.07 -1.06
CA LYS A 19 9.12 1.33 -0.05
C LYS A 19 9.65 1.73 1.33
N ALA A 20 8.74 2.00 2.24
CA ALA A 20 8.99 2.29 3.65
C ALA A 20 7.74 1.93 4.47
N GLU A 21 7.93 1.47 5.71
CA GLU A 21 6.83 1.10 6.61
C GLU A 21 6.21 2.32 7.29
N THR A 22 7.04 3.32 7.64
CA THR A 22 6.59 4.56 8.25
C THR A 22 7.18 5.81 7.56
N ARG A 23 6.61 6.99 7.82
CA ARG A 23 7.16 8.27 7.33
C ARG A 23 8.59 8.54 7.84
N PRO A 24 8.93 8.30 9.13
CA PRO A 24 10.31 8.35 9.61
C PRO A 24 11.25 7.42 8.84
N ASP A 25 10.86 6.19 8.55
CA ASP A 25 11.72 5.27 7.77
C ASP A 25 11.98 5.79 6.37
N LEU A 26 10.96 6.41 5.74
CA LEU A 26 11.11 7.04 4.43
C LEU A 26 12.07 8.24 4.49
N GLN A 27 12.02 9.02 5.58
CA GLN A 27 12.93 10.14 5.82
C GLN A 27 14.36 9.66 6.03
N MET A 28 14.56 8.62 6.84
CA MET A 28 15.87 8.02 7.08
C MET A 28 16.47 7.45 5.78
N LYS A 29 15.65 6.79 4.97
CA LYS A 29 16.06 6.20 3.70
C LYS A 29 16.44 7.24 2.64
N THR A 30 15.69 8.35 2.58
CA THR A 30 15.94 9.42 1.59
C THR A 30 17.00 10.41 2.10
N GLY A 31 17.18 10.50 3.42
CA GLY A 31 18.02 11.50 4.08
C GLY A 31 17.50 12.94 3.97
N LYS A 32 16.26 13.13 3.50
CA LYS A 32 15.65 14.44 3.21
C LYS A 32 14.19 14.45 3.64
N ASP A 33 13.68 15.65 3.95
CA ASP A 33 12.26 15.86 4.30
C ASP A 33 11.37 15.99 3.05
N GLU A 34 11.99 16.32 1.92
CA GLU A 34 11.36 16.46 0.61
C GLU A 34 11.91 15.44 -0.39
N LEU A 35 10.99 14.85 -1.14
CA LEU A 35 11.25 13.94 -2.24
C LEU A 35 10.96 14.64 -3.56
N GLN A 36 11.90 14.52 -4.49
CA GLN A 36 11.67 14.92 -5.88
C GLN A 36 11.11 13.72 -6.63
N VAL A 37 9.88 13.84 -7.12
CA VAL A 37 9.13 12.76 -7.73
C VAL A 37 8.73 13.13 -9.15
N ASN A 38 8.87 12.18 -10.07
CA ASN A 38 8.38 12.36 -11.43
C ASN A 38 6.93 11.87 -11.52
N CYS A 39 6.03 12.71 -12.03
CA CYS A 39 4.64 12.33 -12.25
C CYS A 39 4.51 11.44 -13.50
N ASP A 40 4.14 10.17 -13.33
CA ASP A 40 3.91 9.25 -14.45
C ASP A 40 2.74 9.70 -15.35
N SER A 41 1.80 10.49 -14.80
CA SER A 41 0.63 10.97 -15.56
C SER A 41 0.89 12.17 -16.47
N CYS A 42 1.82 13.07 -16.11
CA CYS A 42 2.06 14.32 -16.85
C CYS A 42 3.54 14.61 -17.15
N GLY A 43 4.46 13.77 -16.69
CA GLY A 43 5.90 13.88 -16.92
C GLY A 43 6.60 15.05 -16.21
N LYS A 44 5.88 15.81 -15.39
CA LYS A 44 6.46 16.94 -14.65
C LYS A 44 7.10 16.47 -13.35
N MET A 45 8.25 17.04 -13.05
CA MET A 45 8.93 16.90 -11.76
C MET A 45 8.22 17.71 -10.70
N ASP A 46 7.94 17.09 -9.57
CA ASP A 46 7.25 17.69 -8.43
C ASP A 46 8.11 17.51 -7.17
N LYS A 47 8.02 18.45 -6.23
CA LYS A 47 8.67 18.34 -4.92
C LYS A 47 7.60 18.11 -3.88
N LYS A 48 7.68 16.97 -3.18
CA LYS A 48 6.69 16.58 -2.18
C LYS A 48 7.37 16.30 -0.86
N HIS A 49 6.94 17.02 0.15
CA HIS A 49 7.29 16.72 1.53
C HIS A 49 6.74 15.33 1.94
N ILE A 50 7.47 14.58 2.75
CA ILE A 50 7.11 13.21 3.16
C ILE A 50 5.71 13.11 3.78
N ASN A 51 5.29 14.12 4.55
CA ASN A 51 3.93 14.19 5.11
C ASN A 51 2.81 14.26 4.07
N ASN A 52 3.10 14.68 2.84
CA ASN A 52 2.12 14.74 1.74
C ASN A 52 2.07 13.43 0.94
N ILE A 53 2.85 12.43 1.36
CA ILE A 53 2.84 11.08 0.83
C ILE A 53 1.92 10.25 1.72
N ASN A 54 1.04 9.48 1.09
CA ASN A 54 0.07 8.62 1.74
C ASN A 54 0.33 7.17 1.34
N ALA A 55 0.22 6.26 2.29
CA ALA A 55 0.16 4.85 2.00
C ALA A 55 -1.26 4.50 1.53
N VAL A 56 -1.32 3.76 0.43
CA VAL A 56 -2.55 3.34 -0.27
C VAL A 56 -2.50 1.83 -0.46
N VAL A 57 -3.67 1.20 -0.40
CA VAL A 57 -3.83 -0.24 -0.64
C VAL A 57 -3.25 -0.60 -2.01
N ASP A 58 -2.46 -1.67 -2.07
CA ASP A 58 -2.10 -2.27 -3.36
C ASP A 58 -3.16 -3.30 -3.74
N ASN A 59 -4.11 -2.89 -4.59
CA ASN A 59 -5.20 -3.76 -5.03
C ASN A 59 -4.69 -5.05 -5.69
N ARG A 60 -3.45 -5.06 -6.23
CA ARG A 60 -2.86 -6.27 -6.81
C ARG A 60 -2.61 -7.35 -5.76
N ILE A 61 -2.19 -6.97 -4.56
CA ILE A 61 -1.93 -7.90 -3.45
C ILE A 61 -3.25 -8.48 -2.94
N ILE A 62 -4.28 -7.63 -2.79
CA ILE A 62 -5.61 -8.10 -2.38
C ILE A 62 -6.18 -9.08 -3.41
N MET A 63 -6.14 -8.74 -4.69
CA MET A 63 -6.59 -9.61 -5.78
C MET A 63 -5.85 -10.95 -5.77
N ALA A 64 -4.52 -10.95 -5.57
CA ALA A 64 -3.74 -12.17 -5.47
C ALA A 64 -4.15 -13.02 -4.26
N GLY A 65 -4.39 -12.41 -3.10
CA GLY A 65 -4.86 -13.11 -1.90
C GLY A 65 -6.24 -13.74 -2.07
N VAL A 66 -7.17 -13.03 -2.72
CA VAL A 66 -8.50 -13.55 -3.06
C VAL A 66 -8.37 -14.73 -4.02
N PHE A 67 -7.58 -14.60 -5.08
CA PHE A 67 -7.37 -15.68 -6.06
C PHE A 67 -6.76 -16.93 -5.41
N LEU A 68 -5.75 -16.75 -4.56
CA LEU A 68 -5.12 -17.84 -3.82
C LEU A 68 -6.13 -18.54 -2.89
N SER A 69 -6.97 -17.77 -2.21
CA SER A 69 -8.00 -18.32 -1.33
C SER A 69 -9.01 -19.18 -2.11
N LEU A 70 -9.42 -18.75 -3.31
CA LEU A 70 -10.35 -19.50 -4.15
C LEU A 70 -9.76 -20.85 -4.58
N ILE A 71 -8.48 -20.87 -4.97
CA ILE A 71 -7.79 -22.12 -5.33
C ILE A 71 -7.75 -23.06 -4.13
N VAL A 72 -7.35 -22.55 -2.97
CA VAL A 72 -7.25 -23.35 -1.74
C VAL A 72 -8.63 -23.90 -1.35
N THR A 73 -9.68 -23.09 -1.43
CA THR A 73 -11.06 -23.53 -1.17
C THR A 73 -11.47 -24.63 -2.14
N LEU A 74 -11.20 -24.50 -3.44
CA LEU A 74 -11.56 -25.52 -4.44
C LEU A 74 -10.86 -26.85 -4.21
N VAL A 75 -9.57 -26.82 -3.83
CA VAL A 75 -8.81 -28.03 -3.50
C VAL A 75 -9.36 -28.67 -2.24
N LEU A 76 -9.54 -27.90 -1.16
CA LEU A 76 -10.03 -28.40 0.12
C LEU A 76 -11.48 -28.87 0.06
N TRP A 77 -12.32 -28.28 -0.81
CA TRP A 77 -13.72 -28.66 -0.95
C TRP A 77 -13.91 -30.13 -1.33
N ASN A 78 -13.00 -30.67 -2.16
CA ASN A 78 -13.04 -32.07 -2.58
C ASN A 78 -12.75 -33.06 -1.45
N TYR A 79 -11.99 -32.67 -0.43
CA TYR A 79 -11.57 -33.56 0.68
C TYR A 79 -12.35 -33.33 1.97
N TYR A 80 -12.66 -32.06 2.29
CA TYR A 80 -13.19 -31.65 3.59
C TYR A 80 -14.58 -30.99 3.52
N GLY A 81 -15.16 -30.85 2.31
CA GLY A 81 -16.49 -30.28 2.10
C GLY A 81 -16.63 -28.88 2.73
N ALA A 82 -17.66 -28.67 3.54
CA ALA A 82 -17.98 -27.38 4.14
C ALA A 82 -16.89 -26.81 5.07
N ILE A 83 -15.98 -27.64 5.59
CA ILE A 83 -14.86 -27.18 6.44
C ILE A 83 -13.89 -26.30 5.64
N ALA A 84 -13.84 -26.49 4.32
CA ALA A 84 -13.08 -25.63 3.41
C ALA A 84 -13.58 -24.17 3.43
N SER A 85 -14.73 -23.84 4.02
CA SER A 85 -15.16 -22.44 4.19
C SER A 85 -14.24 -21.62 5.11
N ILE A 86 -13.43 -22.27 5.95
CA ILE A 86 -12.47 -21.56 6.83
C ILE A 86 -11.40 -20.80 6.04
N SER A 87 -11.06 -21.20 4.81
CA SER A 87 -10.10 -20.46 3.99
C SER A 87 -10.58 -19.06 3.59
N PHE A 88 -11.87 -18.75 3.70
CA PHE A 88 -12.38 -17.38 3.53
C PHE A 88 -11.92 -16.43 4.65
N VAL A 89 -11.40 -16.94 5.77
CA VAL A 89 -10.77 -16.12 6.80
C VAL A 89 -9.44 -15.51 6.31
N ILE A 90 -8.76 -16.16 5.36
CA ILE A 90 -7.44 -15.74 4.87
C ILE A 90 -7.48 -14.34 4.22
N PRO A 91 -8.35 -14.04 3.23
CA PRO A 91 -8.48 -12.69 2.69
C PRO A 91 -8.78 -11.63 3.75
N LEU A 92 -9.59 -11.98 4.76
CA LEU A 92 -9.97 -11.07 5.83
C LEU A 92 -8.77 -10.68 6.70
N LEU A 93 -7.93 -11.66 7.06
CA LEU A 93 -6.69 -11.42 7.81
C LEU A 93 -5.69 -10.57 7.01
N VAL A 94 -5.55 -10.85 5.72
CA VAL A 94 -4.68 -10.05 4.82
C VAL A 94 -5.17 -8.60 4.76
N TRP A 95 -6.48 -8.38 4.66
CA TRP A 95 -7.04 -7.03 4.65
C TRP A 95 -6.78 -6.28 5.97
N ILE A 96 -6.99 -6.94 7.12
CA ILE A 96 -6.70 -6.36 8.43
C ILE A 96 -5.21 -5.97 8.55
N SER A 97 -4.32 -6.87 8.10
CA SER A 97 -2.87 -6.63 8.10
C SER A 97 -2.49 -5.40 7.25
N GLU A 98 -2.98 -5.34 6.01
CA GLU A 98 -2.73 -4.21 5.11
C GLU A 98 -3.28 -2.89 5.68
N ASN A 99 -4.50 -2.88 6.20
CA ASN A 99 -5.09 -1.68 6.83
C ASN A 99 -4.26 -1.17 8.02
N LYS A 100 -3.70 -2.08 8.82
CA LYS A 100 -2.82 -1.71 9.93
C LYS A 100 -1.55 -1.03 9.44
N ALA A 101 -0.92 -1.55 8.38
CA ALA A 101 0.26 -0.94 7.76
C ALA A 101 -0.05 0.45 7.18
N LEU A 102 -1.18 0.59 6.48
CA LEU A 102 -1.63 1.86 5.90
C LEU A 102 -1.87 2.93 6.96
N SER A 103 -2.63 2.57 8.01
CA SER A 103 -2.92 3.47 9.11
C SER A 103 -1.67 3.85 9.89
N GLY A 104 -0.74 2.91 10.08
CA GLY A 104 0.57 3.16 10.66
C GLY A 104 1.30 4.27 9.90
N PHE A 105 1.53 4.08 8.61
CA PHE A 105 2.23 5.08 7.78
C PHE A 105 1.54 6.45 7.79
N ASN A 106 0.21 6.47 7.60
CA ASN A 106 -0.54 7.72 7.45
C ASN A 106 -0.69 8.51 8.76
N LYS A 107 -0.70 7.83 9.91
CA LYS A 107 -0.90 8.45 11.23
C LYS A 107 0.34 9.22 11.72
N TYR A 108 1.54 8.70 11.48
CA TYR A 108 2.76 9.37 11.92
C TYR A 108 3.13 10.52 10.99
N THR A 109 3.26 11.73 11.53
CA THR A 109 3.75 12.91 10.79
C THR A 109 5.11 13.33 11.31
N ILE A 110 6.03 13.65 10.42
CA ILE A 110 7.34 14.21 10.78
C ILE A 110 7.25 15.72 10.94
N ARG A 111 8.07 16.33 11.81
CA ARG A 111 8.11 17.78 11.99
C ARG A 111 8.67 18.44 10.73
N ARG A 112 7.98 19.47 10.21
CA ARG A 112 8.50 20.32 9.12
C ARG A 112 9.59 21.23 9.71
N LYS A 113 10.77 21.24 9.10
CA LYS A 113 11.82 22.22 9.40
C LYS A 113 11.83 23.31 8.35
#